data_AF-A0A1J3CYQ9-F1
#
_entry.id   AF-A0A1J3CYQ9-F1
#
_cell.length_a   1.000
_cell.length_b   1.000
_cell.length_c   1.000
_cell.angle_alpha   90.00
_cell.angle_beta   90.00
_cell.angle_gamma   90.00
#
_symmetry.space_group_name_H-M   'P 1'
#
loop_
_entity.id
_entity.type
_entity.pdbx_description
1 polymer ?
#
loop_
_entity_poly.entity_id
_entity_poly.type
_entity_poly.pdbx_seq_one_letter_code
_entity_poly.pdbx_strand_id
1 'polypeptide(L)'
;LVALAMERKAKMTSCEPMPDFSEFQEWLQKHGDYEAIIDGANIGLYQQNFADGGFSLPQLEAVVKELYNKSGNKKWPLILLHKKRVNALLENPNHRNVVEEWINNNVLYTTPPGSNDDWYWLYATAKLKCLLVTNDE
;
A
#
# COMPACT_ATOMS: atom_id res chain seq x y z
N LEU A 1 11.16 29.27 -16.09
CA LEU A 1 11.53 28.44 -14.92
C LEU A 1 10.77 28.82 -13.65
N VAL A 2 10.82 30.08 -13.21
CA VAL A 2 10.08 30.55 -12.00
C VAL A 2 8.55 30.43 -12.15
N ALA A 3 7.99 30.77 -13.32
CA ALA A 3 6.54 30.65 -13.57
C ALA A 3 6.03 29.20 -13.51
N LEU A 4 6.78 28.25 -14.07
CA LEU A 4 6.45 26.82 -14.02
C LEU A 4 6.53 26.25 -12.59
N ALA A 5 7.51 26.72 -11.80
CA ALA A 5 7.65 26.35 -10.40
C ALA A 5 6.50 26.93 -9.54
N MET A 6 6.06 28.16 -9.84
CA MET A 6 4.90 28.78 -9.19
C MET A 6 3.59 28.11 -9.60
N GLU A 7 3.41 27.70 -10.86
CA GLU A 7 2.25 26.91 -11.30
C GLU A 7 2.20 25.54 -10.61
N ARG A 8 3.34 24.84 -10.50
CA ARG A 8 3.41 23.57 -9.75
C ARG A 8 3.07 23.77 -8.27
N LYS A 9 3.52 24.87 -7.67
CA LYS A 9 3.22 25.21 -6.27
C LYS A 9 1.75 25.61 -6.08
N ALA A 10 1.18 26.35 -7.02
CA ALA A 10 -0.24 26.74 -7.03
C ALA A 10 -1.17 25.53 -7.20
N LYS A 11 -0.78 24.58 -8.07
CA LYS A 11 -1.50 23.31 -8.28
C LYS A 11 -1.38 22.36 -7.08
N MET A 12 -0.27 22.43 -6.34
CA MET A 12 -0.10 21.75 -5.04
C MET A 12 -1.04 22.33 -3.96
N THR A 13 -1.37 23.63 -4.03
CA THR A 13 -2.23 24.31 -3.04
C THR A 13 -3.72 24.30 -3.37
N SER A 14 -4.15 23.81 -4.55
CA SER A 14 -5.56 23.89 -5.00
C SER A 14 -6.30 22.56 -5.11
N CYS A 15 -5.81 21.46 -4.54
CA CYS A 15 -6.48 20.15 -4.60
C CYS A 15 -6.46 19.46 -3.25
N GLU A 16 -7.55 19.62 -2.49
CA GLU A 16 -7.88 18.91 -1.23
C GLU A 16 -6.79 18.99 -0.13
N PRO A 17 -7.14 19.00 1.16
CA PRO A 17 -6.12 18.88 2.20
C PRO A 17 -5.38 17.55 1.95
N MET A 18 -4.08 17.62 1.68
CA MET A 18 -3.22 16.43 1.67
C MET A 18 -3.52 15.69 2.97
N PRO A 19 -4.08 14.48 2.91
CA PRO A 19 -4.33 13.68 4.10
C PRO A 19 -3.01 13.56 4.85
N ASP A 20 -3.06 13.93 6.13
CA ASP A 20 -1.85 14.18 6.87
C ASP A 20 -1.08 12.87 7.03
N PHE A 21 0.14 12.83 6.49
CA PHE A 21 1.02 11.68 6.64
C PHE A 21 1.21 11.32 8.12
N SER A 22 1.03 12.28 9.04
CA SER A 22 1.01 12.04 10.48
C SER A 22 -0.01 10.99 10.91
N GLU A 23 -1.18 10.91 10.27
CA GLU A 23 -2.20 9.89 10.58
C GLU A 23 -1.66 8.48 10.34
N PHE A 24 -0.89 8.29 9.27
CA PHE A 24 -0.21 7.02 9.00
C PHE A 24 0.87 6.73 10.04
N GLN A 25 1.66 7.74 10.43
CA GLN A 25 2.72 7.57 11.43
C GLN A 25 2.13 7.13 12.78
N GLU A 26 1.03 7.77 13.21
CA GLU A 26 0.32 7.41 14.42
C GLU A 26 -0.34 6.03 14.31
N TRP A 27 -0.94 5.73 13.16
CA TRP A 27 -1.56 4.43 12.91
C TRP A 27 -0.52 3.31 13.00
N LEU A 28 0.65 3.47 12.36
CA LEU A 28 1.72 2.49 12.39
C LEU A 28 2.24 2.26 13.80
N GLN A 29 2.38 3.32 14.60
CA GLN A 29 2.78 3.22 16.00
C GLN A 29 1.79 2.42 16.86
N LYS A 30 0.49 2.52 16.57
CA LYS A 30 -0.58 1.82 17.31
C LYS A 30 -0.76 0.36 16.86
N HIS A 31 -0.55 0.06 15.58
CA HIS A 31 -0.98 -1.22 14.97
C HIS A 31 0.14 -2.23 14.71
N GLY A 32 1.40 -1.89 14.97
CA GLY A 32 2.30 -2.88 15.54
C GLY A 32 3.61 -3.20 14.82
N ASP A 33 4.11 -4.38 15.18
CA ASP A 33 5.46 -4.90 14.94
C ASP A 33 5.45 -5.88 13.76
N TYR A 34 5.35 -5.32 12.55
CA TYR A 34 5.40 -6.07 11.30
C TYR A 34 6.83 -6.47 10.95
N GLU A 35 7.00 -7.72 10.50
CA GLU A 35 8.30 -8.25 10.05
C GLU A 35 8.56 -8.00 8.57
N ALA A 36 7.54 -7.62 7.81
CA ALA A 36 7.64 -7.26 6.40
C ALA A 36 6.58 -6.25 5.98
N ILE A 37 6.96 -5.35 5.08
CA ILE A 37 6.10 -4.40 4.38
C ILE A 37 6.03 -4.82 2.91
N ILE A 38 4.83 -4.78 2.33
CA ILE A 38 4.59 -5.08 0.92
C ILE A 38 4.14 -3.81 0.20
N ASP A 39 4.82 -3.49 -0.89
CA ASP A 39 4.29 -2.61 -1.92
C ASP A 39 3.20 -3.35 -2.71
N GLY A 40 1.95 -3.14 -2.30
CA GLY A 40 0.83 -3.85 -2.89
C GLY A 40 0.59 -3.47 -4.35
N ALA A 41 0.95 -2.24 -4.75
CA ALA A 41 0.75 -1.77 -6.12
C ALA A 41 1.75 -2.46 -7.06
N ASN A 42 3.03 -2.50 -6.68
CA ASN A 42 4.08 -3.17 -7.45
C ASN A 42 3.78 -4.66 -7.63
N ILE A 43 3.48 -5.37 -6.54
CA ILE A 43 3.21 -6.82 -6.59
C ILE A 43 1.96 -7.14 -7.41
N GLY A 44 0.87 -6.40 -7.21
CA GLY A 44 -0.36 -6.65 -7.93
C GLY A 44 -0.32 -6.24 -9.42
N LEU A 45 0.67 -5.45 -9.84
CA LEU A 45 0.86 -5.03 -11.24
C LEU A 45 2.02 -5.76 -11.92
N TYR A 46 2.73 -6.62 -11.20
CA TYR A 46 3.88 -7.33 -11.74
C TYR A 46 3.48 -8.23 -12.92
N GLN A 47 4.14 -8.00 -14.06
CA GLN A 47 3.88 -8.66 -15.35
C GLN A 47 2.44 -8.49 -15.87
N GLN A 48 1.74 -7.40 -15.51
CA GLN A 48 0.37 -7.10 -15.97
C GLN A 48 0.32 -6.15 -17.18
N ASN A 49 1.41 -5.99 -17.94
CA ASN A 49 1.51 -5.03 -19.06
C ASN A 49 0.95 -5.57 -20.40
N PHE A 50 -0.21 -6.24 -20.39
CA PHE A 50 -0.89 -6.75 -21.58
C PHE A 50 -2.27 -6.10 -21.78
N ALA A 51 -2.92 -6.30 -22.93
CA ALA A 51 -4.11 -5.54 -23.33
C ALA A 51 -5.29 -5.60 -22.33
N ASP A 52 -5.51 -6.77 -21.72
CA ASP A 52 -6.49 -6.98 -20.64
C ASP A 52 -5.83 -7.09 -19.26
N GLY A 53 -4.61 -6.60 -19.15
CA GLY A 53 -3.80 -6.64 -17.95
C GLY A 53 -4.38 -5.75 -16.86
N GLY A 54 -4.49 -6.31 -15.66
CA GLY A 54 -5.14 -5.67 -14.54
C GLY A 54 -4.46 -6.03 -13.23
N PHE A 55 -4.94 -5.46 -12.13
CA PHE A 55 -4.39 -5.79 -10.83
C PHE A 55 -4.71 -7.22 -10.44
N SER A 56 -3.68 -7.98 -10.12
CA SER A 56 -3.78 -9.38 -9.72
C SER A 56 -3.77 -9.52 -8.20
N LEU A 57 -4.96 -9.60 -7.60
CA LEU A 57 -5.08 -9.95 -6.18
C LEU A 57 -4.48 -11.33 -5.84
N PRO A 58 -4.62 -12.38 -6.67
CA PRO A 58 -4.00 -13.67 -6.38
C PRO A 58 -2.48 -13.64 -6.26
N GLN A 59 -1.80 -12.79 -7.05
CA GLN A 59 -0.34 -12.59 -6.92
C GLN A 59 0.00 -11.99 -5.56
N LEU A 60 -0.70 -10.93 -5.16
CA LEU A 60 -0.50 -10.29 -3.86
C LEU A 60 -0.80 -11.26 -2.70
N GLU A 61 -1.91 -12.00 -2.79
CA GLU A 61 -2.29 -12.99 -1.77
C GLU A 61 -1.25 -14.11 -1.63
N ALA A 62 -0.65 -14.57 -2.73
CA ALA A 62 0.42 -15.57 -2.69
C ALA A 62 1.65 -15.06 -1.93
N VAL A 63 2.06 -13.80 -2.16
CA VAL A 63 3.18 -13.18 -1.43
C VAL A 63 2.86 -13.06 0.06
N VAL A 64 1.64 -12.61 0.40
CA VAL A 64 1.19 -12.48 1.79
C VAL A 64 1.24 -13.83 2.52
N LYS A 65 0.70 -14.89 1.89
CA LYS A 65 0.72 -16.25 2.45
C LYS A 65 2.13 -16.79 2.64
N GLU A 66 3.02 -16.55 1.68
CA GLU A 66 4.41 -17.02 1.77
C GLU A 66 5.16 -16.31 2.92
N LEU A 67 5.00 -14.99 3.05
CA LEU A 67 5.60 -14.23 4.16
C LEU A 67 5.05 -14.67 5.52
N TYR A 68 3.74 -14.85 5.62
CA TYR A 68 3.10 -15.40 6.82
C TYR A 68 3.66 -16.79 7.20
N ASN A 69 3.90 -17.64 6.19
CA ASN A 69 4.44 -18.97 6.42
C ASN A 69 5.92 -18.99 6.82
N LYS A 70 6.71 -18.07 6.26
CA LYS A 70 8.13 -17.90 6.61
C LYS A 70 8.35 -17.20 7.94
N SER A 71 7.40 -16.39 8.40
CA SER A 71 7.45 -15.80 9.74
C SER A 71 7.38 -16.92 10.79
N GLY A 72 8.41 -17.04 11.61
CA GLY A 72 8.49 -18.07 12.66
C GLY A 72 7.34 -17.98 13.68
N ASN A 73 6.73 -16.80 13.82
CA ASN A 73 5.62 -16.52 14.72
C ASN A 73 4.28 -16.35 14.00
N LYS A 74 4.19 -16.72 12.70
CA LYS A 74 2.98 -16.52 11.89
C LYS A 74 2.49 -15.06 11.93
N LYS A 75 3.41 -14.11 11.80
CA LYS A 75 3.06 -12.70 11.67
C LYS A 75 2.69 -12.39 10.22
N TRP A 76 1.61 -11.64 10.07
CA TRP A 76 1.22 -11.12 8.77
C TRP A 76 2.10 -9.92 8.39
N PRO A 77 2.42 -9.77 7.09
CA PRO A 77 3.03 -8.55 6.58
C PRO A 77 2.01 -7.39 6.54
N LEU A 78 2.50 -6.15 6.55
CA LEU A 78 1.66 -4.98 6.25
C LEU A 78 1.62 -4.72 4.75
N ILE A 79 0.42 -4.67 4.18
CA ILE A 79 0.17 -4.34 2.78
C ILE A 79 -0.17 -2.85 2.67
N LEU A 80 0.50 -2.14 1.78
CA LEU A 80 0.16 -0.77 1.43
C LEU A 80 -0.45 -0.71 0.04
N LEU A 81 -1.65 -0.14 -0.04
CA LEU A 81 -2.40 -0.06 -1.30
C LEU A 81 -3.24 1.21 -1.39
N HIS A 82 -3.25 1.84 -2.55
CA HIS A 82 -4.04 3.06 -2.76
C HIS A 82 -5.55 2.83 -2.63
N LYS A 83 -6.26 3.78 -2.00
CA LYS A 83 -7.72 3.72 -1.72
C LYS A 83 -8.56 3.36 -2.95
N LYS A 84 -8.24 3.94 -4.11
CA LYS A 84 -8.93 3.62 -5.39
C LYS A 84 -8.86 2.12 -5.71
N ARG A 85 -7.72 1.47 -5.46
CA ARG A 85 -7.54 0.04 -5.73
C ARG A 85 -8.31 -0.80 -4.71
N VAL A 86 -8.23 -0.44 -3.43
CA VAL A 86 -8.96 -1.15 -2.37
C VAL A 86 -10.47 -1.12 -2.62
N ASN A 87 -11.02 0.05 -2.98
CA ASN A 87 -12.44 0.18 -3.32
C ASN A 87 -12.83 -0.72 -4.50
N ALA A 88 -12.04 -0.72 -5.59
CA ALA A 88 -12.30 -1.58 -6.75
C ALA A 88 -12.23 -3.08 -6.40
N LEU A 89 -11.37 -3.48 -5.46
CA LEU A 89 -11.32 -4.86 -4.97
C LEU A 89 -12.54 -5.21 -4.10
N LEU A 90 -13.01 -4.29 -3.26
CA LEU A 90 -14.22 -4.49 -2.42
C LEU A 90 -15.51 -4.54 -3.23
N GLU A 91 -15.56 -3.86 -4.38
CA GLU A 91 -16.67 -3.92 -5.34
C GLU A 91 -16.74 -5.26 -6.07
N ASN A 92 -15.63 -6.01 -6.14
CA ASN A 92 -15.59 -7.34 -6.75
C ASN A 92 -15.91 -8.43 -5.71
N PRO A 93 -17.04 -9.15 -5.84
CA PRO A 93 -17.45 -10.17 -4.86
C PRO A 93 -16.42 -11.29 -4.66
N ASN A 94 -15.61 -11.61 -5.68
CA ASN A 94 -14.59 -12.66 -5.61
C ASN A 94 -13.39 -12.24 -4.75
N HIS A 95 -13.16 -10.93 -4.58
CA HIS A 95 -12.02 -10.38 -3.86
C HIS A 95 -12.40 -9.85 -2.48
N ARG A 96 -13.67 -9.44 -2.31
CA ARG A 96 -14.18 -8.73 -1.14
C ARG A 96 -13.82 -9.40 0.19
N ASN A 97 -14.06 -10.71 0.31
CA ASN A 97 -13.82 -11.43 1.58
C ASN A 97 -12.37 -11.35 2.03
N VAL A 98 -11.42 -11.51 1.09
CA VAL A 98 -9.98 -11.46 1.38
C VAL A 98 -9.56 -10.05 1.80
N VAL A 99 -10.08 -9.02 1.14
CA VAL A 99 -9.75 -7.64 1.47
C VAL A 99 -10.35 -7.22 2.81
N GLU A 100 -11.59 -7.63 3.10
CA GLU A 100 -12.23 -7.38 4.40
C GLU A 100 -11.47 -8.10 5.55
N GLU A 101 -10.99 -9.32 5.32
CA GLU A 101 -10.11 -10.03 6.27
C GLU A 101 -8.83 -9.23 6.55
N TRP A 102 -8.19 -8.70 5.50
CA TRP A 102 -6.97 -7.91 5.67
C TRP A 102 -7.20 -6.61 6.44
N ILE A 103 -8.33 -5.95 6.21
CA ILE A 103 -8.73 -4.75 6.97
C ILE A 103 -8.97 -5.11 8.43
N ASN A 104 -9.75 -6.17 8.70
CA ASN A 104 -10.11 -6.58 10.06
C ASN A 104 -8.90 -7.05 10.88
N ASN A 105 -7.91 -7.65 10.23
CA ASN A 105 -6.66 -8.07 10.87
C ASN A 105 -5.63 -6.93 10.99
N ASN A 106 -5.95 -5.71 10.55
CA ASN A 106 -5.03 -4.56 10.47
C ASN A 106 -3.79 -4.80 9.59
N VAL A 107 -3.85 -5.69 8.61
CA VAL A 107 -2.71 -6.04 7.74
C VAL A 107 -2.74 -5.34 6.39
N LEU A 108 -3.73 -4.45 6.17
CA LEU A 108 -3.83 -3.58 5.01
C LEU A 108 -4.03 -2.14 5.47
N TYR A 109 -3.16 -1.25 5.03
CA TYR A 109 -3.37 0.20 5.17
C TYR A 109 -3.65 0.83 3.80
N THR A 110 -4.71 1.63 3.76
CA THR A 110 -5.17 2.27 2.52
C THR A 110 -4.53 3.65 2.37
N THR A 111 -3.63 3.80 1.39
CA THR A 111 -3.03 5.13 1.14
C THR A 111 -4.08 6.06 0.51
N PRO A 112 -4.13 7.31 0.96
CA PRO A 112 -5.20 8.22 0.60
C PRO A 112 -5.02 8.82 -0.81
N PRO A 113 -6.11 9.26 -1.47
CA PRO A 113 -6.05 9.87 -2.80
C PRO A 113 -5.10 11.06 -2.87
N GLY A 114 -4.34 11.15 -3.97
CA GLY A 114 -3.42 12.27 -4.22
C GLY A 114 -2.07 12.17 -3.50
N SER A 115 -1.92 11.19 -2.60
CA SER A 115 -0.63 10.89 -1.97
C SER A 115 0.17 9.89 -2.81
N ASN A 116 1.50 9.99 -2.77
CA ASN A 116 2.37 8.96 -3.34
C ASN A 116 2.53 7.84 -2.29
N ASP A 117 2.12 6.62 -2.64
CA ASP A 117 2.23 5.43 -1.82
C ASP A 117 3.68 5.05 -1.50
N ASP A 118 4.65 5.47 -2.33
CA ASP A 118 6.09 5.25 -2.10
C ASP A 118 6.56 5.65 -0.70
N TRP A 119 6.11 6.83 -0.25
CA TRP A 119 6.53 7.35 1.05
C TRP A 119 6.05 6.50 2.22
N TYR A 120 4.93 5.78 2.06
CA TYR A 120 4.34 4.99 3.13
C TYR A 120 5.15 3.72 3.35
N TRP A 121 5.50 2.98 2.29
CA TRP A 121 6.24 1.73 2.44
C TRP A 121 7.71 1.98 2.74
N LEU A 122 8.31 3.07 2.22
CA LEU A 122 9.65 3.51 2.63
C LEU A 122 9.69 3.85 4.12
N TYR A 123 8.76 4.68 4.58
CA TYR A 123 8.71 5.10 5.98
C TYR A 123 8.47 3.91 6.91
N ALA A 124 7.48 3.06 6.62
CA ALA A 124 7.16 1.91 7.46
C ALA A 124 8.36 0.96 7.59
N THR A 125 9.01 0.64 6.47
CA THR A 125 10.18 -0.22 6.45
C THR A 125 11.32 0.38 7.27
N ALA A 126 11.65 1.65 7.05
CA ALA A 126 12.74 2.33 7.74
C ALA A 126 12.47 2.47 9.25
N LYS A 127 11.22 2.76 9.63
CA LYS A 127 10.79 2.93 11.02
C LYS A 127 10.84 1.62 11.80
N LEU A 128 10.33 0.54 11.21
CA LEU A 128 10.25 -0.78 11.84
C LEU A 128 11.54 -1.61 11.69
N LYS A 129 12.44 -1.23 10.77
CA LYS A 129 13.67 -1.95 10.45
C LYS A 129 13.39 -3.41 10.04
N CYS A 130 12.43 -3.57 9.14
CA CYS A 130 11.94 -4.87 8.70
C CYS A 130 12.16 -5.08 7.20
N LEU A 131 11.68 -6.21 6.65
CA LEU A 131 11.81 -6.50 5.23
C LEU A 131 10.89 -5.61 4.38
N LEU A 132 11.34 -5.24 3.19
CA LEU A 132 10.52 -4.60 2.17
C LEU A 132 10.38 -5.55 0.97
N VAL A 133 9.17 -5.70 0.48
CA VAL A 133 8.87 -6.50 -0.71
C VAL A 133 8.31 -5.59 -1.80
N THR A 134 9.17 -5.27 -2.76
CA THR A 134 8.87 -4.56 -4.00
C THR A 134 9.90 -4.99 -5.06
N ASN A 135 9.55 -4.88 -6.35
CA ASN A 135 10.47 -5.05 -7.48
C ASN A 135 10.93 -3.71 -8.07
N ASP A 136 10.53 -2.57 -7.48
CA ASP A 136 11.03 -1.27 -7.91
C ASP A 136 12.50 -1.07 -7.48
N GLU A 137 13.31 -0.49 -8.38
CA GLU A 137 14.77 -0.28 -8.23
C GLU A 137 15.16 0.95 -7.42
#